data_AF-A0A7S3SDR2-F1
#
_entry.id   AF-A0A7S3SDR2-F1
#
_cell.length_a   1.000
_cell.length_b   1.000
_cell.length_c   1.000
_cell.angle_alpha   90.00
_cell.angle_beta   90.00
_cell.angle_gamma   90.00
#
_symmetry.space_group_name_H-M   'P 1'
#
loop_
_entity.id
_entity.type
_entity.pdbx_description
1 polymer ?
#
loop_
_entity_poly.entity_id
_entity_poly.type
_entity_poly.pdbx_seq_one_letter_code
_entity_poly.pdbx_strand_id
1 'polypeptide(L)'
;MIALRMLKRSPYYRDRNEEITGGLRVFGEMRSVSFASPMTILAITTNAGGLAAAHEVAGAVDPRRGEGVAVEAAESALRRGGADLSRSGRLLLYLNSATFSQPATAATLRLVLERGVPVTLLHEQDGGREACQFCELFDLAPRELQLAPYKLFDTIAVPLYQTAELRAVSLRQALYDMGARPLRSSVFAACRGRLRWRFGPRRVAVQRERTDLDPDLDSERSAGSSEPPTPPTSPQRSRECAIERL
;
A
#
# COMPACT_ATOMS: atom_id res chain seq x y z
N MET A 1 -2.06 -27.86 3.57
CA MET A 1 -2.77 -26.84 4.38
C MET A 1 -3.27 -27.44 5.69
N ILE A 2 -2.52 -27.27 6.78
CA ILE A 2 -2.86 -27.79 8.12
C ILE A 2 -4.06 -27.04 8.71
N ALA A 3 -4.15 -25.72 8.51
CA ALA A 3 -5.23 -24.87 9.03
C ALA A 3 -6.63 -25.32 8.60
N LEU A 4 -6.85 -25.65 7.32
CA LEU A 4 -8.16 -26.12 6.84
C LEU A 4 -8.57 -27.45 7.50
N ARG A 5 -7.62 -28.38 7.69
CA ARG A 5 -7.88 -29.64 8.38
C ARG A 5 -8.20 -29.42 9.87
N MET A 6 -7.55 -28.45 10.51
CA MET A 6 -7.86 -28.05 11.88
C MET A 6 -9.26 -27.44 11.98
N LEU A 7 -9.62 -26.53 11.07
CA LEU A 7 -10.93 -25.90 11.02
C LEU A 7 -12.05 -26.92 10.82
N LYS A 8 -11.91 -27.84 9.85
CA LYS A 8 -12.87 -28.94 9.61
C LYS A 8 -13.11 -29.84 10.82
N ARG A 9 -12.17 -29.88 11.78
CA ARG A 9 -12.28 -30.66 13.02
C ARG A 9 -12.74 -29.83 14.22
N SER A 10 -12.75 -28.50 14.12
CA SER A 10 -13.23 -27.61 15.17
C SER A 10 -14.72 -27.85 15.46
N PRO A 11 -15.18 -27.70 16.72
CA PRO A 11 -16.57 -27.95 17.07
C PRO A 11 -17.58 -27.13 16.25
N TYR A 12 -17.21 -25.90 15.86
CA TYR A 12 -18.07 -25.01 15.09
C TYR A 12 -18.27 -25.46 13.63
N TYR A 13 -17.21 -25.91 12.95
CA TYR A 13 -17.26 -26.27 11.53
C TYR A 13 -17.43 -27.76 11.27
N ARG A 14 -17.36 -28.62 12.29
CA ARG A 14 -17.51 -30.07 12.17
C ARG A 14 -18.79 -30.46 11.43
N ASP A 15 -19.89 -29.82 11.78
CA ASP A 15 -21.23 -30.07 11.21
C ASP A 15 -21.60 -29.03 10.15
N ARG A 16 -20.69 -28.10 9.83
CA ARG A 16 -20.86 -26.97 8.90
C ARG A 16 -19.73 -26.92 7.87
N ASN A 17 -19.26 -28.08 7.43
CA ASN A 17 -18.13 -28.17 6.50
C ASN A 17 -18.40 -27.44 5.18
N GLU A 18 -19.66 -27.37 4.75
CA GLU A 18 -20.07 -26.63 3.55
C GLU A 18 -19.74 -25.13 3.66
N GLU A 19 -19.80 -24.55 4.86
CA GLU A 19 -19.51 -23.13 5.11
C GLU A 19 -18.03 -22.75 4.84
N ILE A 20 -17.12 -23.72 4.91
CA ILE A 20 -15.68 -23.53 4.67
C ILE A 20 -15.19 -24.19 3.38
N THR A 21 -16.10 -24.78 2.60
CA THR A 21 -15.76 -25.45 1.33
C THR A 21 -15.33 -24.44 0.26
N GLY A 22 -15.86 -23.23 0.32
CA GLY A 22 -15.39 -22.09 -0.49
C GLY A 22 -14.16 -21.35 0.06
N GLY A 23 -13.53 -21.89 1.10
CA GLY A 23 -12.48 -21.24 1.88
C GLY A 23 -13.03 -20.29 2.94
N LEU A 24 -12.23 -20.01 3.98
CA LEU A 24 -12.54 -18.95 4.93
C LEU A 24 -12.39 -17.60 4.25
N ARG A 25 -13.45 -16.80 4.22
CA ARG A 25 -13.38 -15.41 3.78
C ARG A 25 -13.40 -14.50 5.00
N VAL A 26 -12.47 -13.55 5.03
CA VAL A 26 -12.49 -12.49 6.05
C VAL A 26 -13.58 -11.49 5.66
N PHE A 27 -14.42 -11.10 6.62
CA PHE A 27 -15.39 -10.04 6.40
C PHE A 27 -14.66 -8.75 6.00
N GLY A 28 -15.00 -8.18 4.84
CA GLY A 28 -14.28 -7.03 4.27
C GLY A 28 -13.24 -7.38 3.20
N GLU A 29 -13.07 -8.65 2.83
CA GLU A 29 -12.23 -9.06 1.70
C GLU A 29 -12.55 -8.23 0.44
N MET A 30 -11.52 -7.66 -0.19
CA MET A 30 -11.68 -6.78 -1.34
C MET A 30 -12.20 -7.58 -2.55
N ARG A 31 -13.41 -7.22 -2.98
CA ARG A 31 -14.13 -7.87 -4.08
C ARG A 31 -13.62 -7.39 -5.43
N SER A 32 -14.10 -8.05 -6.50
CA SER A 32 -13.95 -7.54 -7.86
C SER A 32 -14.38 -6.06 -7.93
N VAL A 33 -13.62 -5.29 -8.71
CA VAL A 33 -13.79 -3.84 -8.85
C VAL A 33 -14.13 -3.50 -10.30
N SER A 34 -14.78 -2.37 -10.51
CA SER A 34 -15.07 -1.82 -11.84
C SER A 34 -14.90 -0.30 -11.86
N PHE A 35 -14.59 0.26 -13.02
CA PHE A 35 -14.62 1.70 -13.24
C PHE A 35 -15.99 2.16 -13.71
N ALA A 36 -16.33 3.42 -13.43
CA ALA A 36 -17.57 4.05 -13.88
C ALA A 36 -17.47 4.68 -15.28
N SER A 37 -16.26 4.80 -15.81
CA SER A 37 -15.91 5.37 -17.12
C SER A 37 -14.64 4.66 -17.62
N PRO A 38 -14.21 4.82 -18.89
CA PRO A 38 -13.00 4.18 -19.37
C PRO A 38 -11.80 4.77 -18.64
N MET A 39 -10.80 3.93 -18.39
CA MET A 39 -9.59 4.30 -17.66
C MET A 39 -8.37 3.83 -18.46
N THR A 40 -7.37 4.69 -18.57
CA THR A 40 -6.07 4.37 -19.15
C THR A 40 -5.02 4.29 -18.06
N ILE A 41 -4.39 3.13 -17.92
CA ILE A 41 -3.21 2.95 -17.09
C ILE A 41 -1.98 3.29 -17.94
N LEU A 42 -1.27 4.34 -17.53
CA LEU A 42 -0.01 4.73 -18.13
C LEU A 42 1.12 3.95 -17.45
N ALA A 43 2.03 3.40 -18.25
CA ALA A 43 3.24 2.74 -17.77
C ALA A 43 4.47 3.39 -18.40
N ILE A 44 5.52 3.60 -17.61
CA ILE A 44 6.80 4.10 -18.13
C ILE A 44 7.54 2.93 -18.76
N THR A 45 7.96 3.06 -20.02
CA THR A 45 8.60 1.94 -20.75
C THR A 45 9.95 1.54 -20.17
N THR A 46 10.66 2.50 -19.58
CA THR A 46 11.98 2.31 -18.96
C THR A 46 11.93 1.88 -17.50
N ASN A 47 10.73 1.83 -16.89
CA ASN A 47 10.53 1.29 -15.55
C ASN A 47 10.48 -0.24 -15.65
N ALA A 48 11.57 -0.90 -15.27
CA ALA A 48 11.73 -2.35 -15.39
C ALA A 48 10.58 -3.10 -14.71
N GLY A 49 9.85 -3.92 -15.47
CA GLY A 49 8.66 -4.64 -14.99
C GLY A 49 7.37 -3.83 -14.92
N GLY A 50 7.42 -2.49 -15.08
CA GLY A 50 6.26 -1.62 -14.95
C GLY A 50 5.16 -1.86 -15.98
N LEU A 51 5.52 -2.10 -17.24
CA LEU A 51 4.53 -2.42 -18.28
C LEU A 51 3.83 -3.77 -18.01
N ALA A 52 4.58 -4.78 -17.58
CA ALA A 52 4.01 -6.08 -17.23
C ALA A 52 3.08 -5.96 -16.01
N ALA A 53 3.48 -5.21 -14.99
CA ALA A 53 2.64 -4.92 -13.84
C ALA A 53 1.37 -4.16 -14.22
N ALA A 54 1.44 -3.20 -15.15
CA ALA A 54 0.27 -2.48 -15.65
C ALA A 54 -0.73 -3.40 -16.37
N HIS A 55 -0.25 -4.31 -17.20
CA HIS A 55 -1.11 -5.33 -17.82
C HIS A 55 -1.72 -6.29 -16.79
N GLU A 56 -0.96 -6.63 -15.74
CA GLU A 56 -1.47 -7.47 -14.67
C GLU A 56 -2.58 -6.76 -13.87
N VAL A 57 -2.40 -5.47 -13.55
CA VAL A 57 -3.41 -4.63 -12.90
C VAL A 57 -4.65 -4.51 -13.79
N ALA A 58 -4.48 -4.23 -15.09
CA ALA A 58 -5.60 -4.17 -16.02
C ALA A 58 -6.35 -5.51 -16.14
N GLY A 59 -5.63 -6.62 -16.14
CA GLY A 59 -6.19 -7.98 -16.18
C GLY A 59 -6.97 -8.39 -14.93
N ALA A 60 -6.80 -7.67 -13.81
CA ALA A 60 -7.54 -7.92 -12.57
C ALA A 60 -8.95 -7.30 -12.57
N VAL A 61 -9.30 -6.49 -13.58
CA VAL A 61 -10.65 -5.95 -13.77
C VAL A 61 -11.58 -7.04 -14.28
N ASP A 62 -12.81 -7.10 -13.76
CA ASP A 62 -13.81 -8.05 -14.24
C ASP A 62 -14.30 -7.62 -15.64
N PRO A 63 -13.97 -8.38 -16.71
CA PRO A 63 -14.30 -7.99 -18.09
C PRO A 63 -15.81 -8.01 -18.37
N ARG A 64 -16.61 -8.63 -17.49
CA ARG A 64 -18.07 -8.75 -17.66
C ARG A 64 -18.86 -7.62 -17.03
N ARG A 65 -18.21 -6.75 -16.23
CA ARG A 65 -18.91 -5.83 -15.30
C ARG A 65 -18.34 -4.41 -15.27
N GLY A 66 -17.49 -4.02 -16.22
CA GLY A 66 -16.90 -2.69 -16.27
C GLY A 66 -16.60 -2.20 -17.68
N GLU A 67 -16.35 -0.91 -17.79
CA GLU A 67 -15.76 -0.33 -18.99
C GLU A 67 -14.29 -0.75 -19.12
N GLY A 68 -13.78 -0.73 -20.36
CA GLY A 68 -12.45 -1.23 -20.66
C GLY A 68 -11.36 -0.44 -19.96
N VAL A 69 -10.35 -1.15 -19.47
CA VAL A 69 -9.08 -0.56 -19.03
C VAL A 69 -8.06 -0.73 -20.14
N ALA A 70 -7.56 0.39 -20.65
CA ALA A 70 -6.47 0.40 -21.61
C ALA A 70 -5.13 0.53 -20.88
N VAL A 71 -4.09 -0.08 -21.43
CA VAL A 71 -2.71 0.14 -20.98
C VAL A 71 -1.96 0.86 -22.10
N GLU A 72 -1.22 1.90 -21.74
CA GLU A 72 -0.47 2.69 -22.70
C GLU A 72 0.90 3.13 -22.16
N ALA A 73 1.88 3.28 -23.04
CA ALA A 73 3.15 3.91 -22.72
C ALA A 73 2.97 5.40 -22.37
N ALA A 74 3.47 5.81 -21.20
CA ALA A 74 3.38 7.18 -20.71
C ALA A 74 4.03 8.18 -21.69
N GLU A 75 5.14 7.81 -22.31
CA GLU A 75 5.88 8.64 -23.26
C GLU A 75 5.03 8.95 -24.51
N SER A 76 4.28 7.96 -25.00
CA SER A 76 3.37 8.12 -26.14
C SER A 76 2.19 9.01 -25.78
N ALA A 77 1.61 8.81 -24.60
CA ALA A 77 0.53 9.63 -24.08
C ALA A 77 0.95 11.10 -23.91
N LEU A 78 2.11 11.35 -23.31
CA LEU A 78 2.66 12.69 -23.08
C LEU A 78 2.89 13.46 -24.39
N ARG A 79 3.39 12.79 -25.44
CA ARG A 79 3.62 13.40 -26.77
C ARG A 79 2.32 13.85 -27.43
N ARG A 80 1.20 13.16 -27.20
CA ARG A 80 -0.10 13.55 -27.77
C ARG A 80 -0.71 14.78 -27.09
N GLY A 81 -0.20 15.20 -25.93
CA GLY A 81 -0.55 16.49 -25.32
C GLY A 81 -2.02 16.66 -24.92
N GLY A 82 -2.79 15.59 -24.79
CA GLY A 82 -4.23 15.68 -24.52
C GLY A 82 -4.55 16.13 -23.09
N ALA A 83 -5.45 17.12 -22.96
CA ALA A 83 -6.02 17.57 -21.69
C ALA A 83 -6.79 16.47 -20.92
N ASP A 84 -7.00 15.32 -21.54
CA ASP A 84 -7.77 14.21 -20.98
C ASP A 84 -6.94 13.29 -20.07
N LEU A 85 -5.60 13.35 -20.13
CA LEU A 85 -4.73 12.44 -19.38
C LEU A 85 -4.88 12.54 -17.85
N SER A 86 -5.20 13.73 -17.32
CA SER A 86 -5.44 13.89 -15.88
C SER A 86 -6.83 13.40 -15.46
N ARG A 87 -7.81 13.39 -16.38
CA ARG A 87 -9.19 12.95 -16.11
C ARG A 87 -9.34 11.44 -16.20
N SER A 88 -8.84 10.86 -17.29
CA SER A 88 -9.02 9.44 -17.65
C SER A 88 -7.73 8.63 -17.63
N GLY A 89 -6.60 9.24 -17.25
CA GLY A 89 -5.31 8.57 -17.11
C GLY A 89 -4.83 8.48 -15.66
N ARG A 90 -4.18 7.37 -15.32
CA ARG A 90 -3.44 7.19 -14.07
C ARG A 90 -2.10 6.55 -14.40
N LEU A 91 -1.01 7.05 -13.83
CA LEU A 91 0.29 6.41 -13.97
C LEU A 91 0.40 5.28 -12.94
N LEU A 92 0.80 4.10 -13.38
CA LEU A 92 1.30 3.06 -12.48
C LEU A 92 2.83 3.15 -12.44
N LEU A 93 3.39 3.47 -11.28
CA LEU A 93 4.82 3.38 -11.05
C LEU A 93 5.10 2.09 -10.28
N TYR A 94 5.80 1.15 -10.93
CA TYR A 94 6.19 -0.11 -10.31
C TYR A 94 7.52 0.07 -9.59
N LEU A 95 7.50 -0.21 -8.29
CA LEU A 95 8.59 0.02 -7.34
C LEU A 95 9.30 -1.29 -7.01
N ASN A 96 10.59 -1.33 -7.28
CA ASN A 96 11.56 -2.41 -7.07
C ASN A 96 12.98 -1.80 -7.05
N SER A 97 14.03 -2.60 -6.83
CA SER A 97 15.40 -2.08 -6.77
C SER A 97 15.90 -1.48 -8.10
N ALA A 98 15.27 -1.83 -9.23
CA ALA A 98 15.63 -1.35 -10.57
C ALA A 98 14.81 -0.14 -11.05
N THR A 99 13.89 0.39 -10.23
CA THR A 99 12.91 1.41 -10.64
C THR A 99 13.54 2.65 -11.28
N PHE A 100 14.61 3.15 -10.66
CA PHE A 100 15.35 4.34 -11.10
C PHE A 100 16.70 4.00 -11.74
N SER A 101 16.89 2.76 -12.20
CA SER A 101 18.12 2.34 -12.89
C SER A 101 18.35 3.10 -14.21
N GLN A 102 17.27 3.55 -14.85
CA GLN A 102 17.30 4.34 -16.08
C GLN A 102 16.94 5.80 -15.77
N PRO A 103 17.77 6.79 -16.15
CA PRO A 103 17.47 8.20 -15.91
C PRO A 103 16.22 8.68 -16.67
N ALA A 104 15.89 8.02 -17.78
CA ALA A 104 14.66 8.25 -18.54
C ALA A 104 13.39 7.99 -17.71
N THR A 105 13.43 7.06 -16.75
CA THR A 105 12.27 6.79 -15.88
C THR A 105 11.91 8.00 -15.05
N ALA A 106 12.90 8.62 -14.40
CA ALA A 106 12.69 9.82 -13.60
C ALA A 106 12.25 11.01 -14.44
N ALA A 107 12.86 11.22 -15.61
CA ALA A 107 12.49 12.31 -16.52
C ALA A 107 11.03 12.18 -16.99
N THR A 108 10.60 10.99 -17.39
CA THR A 108 9.20 10.75 -17.79
C THR A 108 8.26 10.93 -16.61
N LEU A 109 8.58 10.38 -15.45
CA LEU A 109 7.77 10.53 -14.23
C LEU A 109 7.58 12.01 -13.86
N ARG A 110 8.64 12.81 -13.97
CA ARG A 110 8.57 14.26 -13.74
C ARG A 110 7.56 14.93 -14.68
N LEU A 111 7.64 14.64 -15.98
CA LEU A 111 6.69 15.18 -16.96
C LEU A 111 5.25 14.75 -16.68
N VAL A 112 5.02 13.53 -16.21
CA VAL A 112 3.69 13.04 -15.82
C VAL A 112 3.15 13.84 -14.62
N LEU A 113 3.99 14.06 -13.61
CA LEU A 113 3.64 14.83 -12.41
C LEU A 113 3.39 16.30 -12.72
N GLU A 114 4.22 16.92 -13.57
CA GLU A 114 4.02 18.30 -14.06
C GLU A 114 2.68 18.48 -14.80
N ARG A 115 2.16 17.40 -15.42
CA ARG A 115 0.84 17.39 -16.08
C ARG A 115 -0.32 17.09 -15.11
N GLY A 116 -0.04 16.92 -13.82
CA GLY A 116 -1.05 16.65 -12.79
C GLY A 116 -1.74 15.30 -12.96
N VAL A 117 -1.10 14.34 -13.64
CA VAL A 117 -1.62 12.98 -13.75
C VAL A 117 -1.35 12.24 -12.44
N PRO A 118 -2.37 11.69 -11.76
CA PRO A 118 -2.15 10.97 -10.51
C PRO A 118 -1.33 9.70 -10.72
N VAL A 119 -0.48 9.40 -9.74
CA VAL A 119 0.43 8.25 -9.75
C VAL A 119 0.01 7.27 -8.66
N THR A 120 -0.21 6.02 -9.04
CA THR A 120 -0.36 4.88 -8.12
C THR A 120 0.97 4.17 -8.01
N LEU A 121 1.46 4.06 -6.77
CA LEU A 121 2.70 3.38 -6.44
C LEU A 121 2.42 1.89 -6.15
N LEU A 122 3.08 0.98 -6.87
CA LEU A 122 2.92 -0.46 -6.69
C LEU A 122 4.26 -1.10 -6.35
N HIS A 123 4.42 -1.59 -5.13
CA HIS A 123 5.69 -2.05 -4.57
C HIS A 123 5.83 -3.56 -4.56
N GLU A 124 6.75 -4.09 -5.36
CA GLU A 124 7.02 -5.53 -5.44
C GLU A 124 7.60 -6.08 -4.13
N GLN A 125 7.06 -7.22 -3.70
CA GLN A 125 7.49 -7.96 -2.51
C GLN A 125 8.10 -9.33 -2.86
N ASP A 126 8.02 -9.76 -4.12
CA ASP A 126 8.66 -10.97 -4.61
C ASP A 126 10.16 -10.75 -4.84
N GLY A 127 10.99 -11.42 -4.03
CA GLY A 127 12.44 -11.40 -4.18
C GLY A 127 12.94 -11.89 -5.54
N GLY A 128 12.15 -12.70 -6.26
CA GLY A 128 12.44 -13.10 -7.64
C GLY A 128 12.21 -12.01 -8.69
N ARG A 129 11.63 -10.86 -8.31
CA ARG A 129 11.26 -9.73 -9.17
C ARG A 129 11.89 -8.42 -8.71
N GLU A 130 13.09 -8.52 -8.15
CA GLU A 130 13.88 -7.36 -7.69
C GLU A 130 13.22 -6.58 -6.53
N ALA A 131 12.39 -7.25 -5.72
CA ALA A 131 11.84 -6.62 -4.52
C ALA A 131 12.95 -6.05 -3.63
N CYS A 132 12.69 -4.86 -3.07
CA CYS A 132 13.57 -4.16 -2.15
C CYS A 132 12.79 -3.66 -0.94
N GLN A 133 13.47 -3.29 0.14
CA GLN A 133 12.80 -2.60 1.24
C GLN A 133 12.32 -1.23 0.76
N PHE A 134 11.16 -0.78 1.25
CA PHE A 134 10.59 0.50 0.82
C PHE A 134 11.51 1.69 1.13
N CYS A 135 12.28 1.63 2.23
CA CYS A 135 13.24 2.67 2.59
C CYS A 135 14.37 2.83 1.56
N GLU A 136 14.78 1.77 0.89
CA GLU A 136 15.85 1.81 -0.14
C GLU A 136 15.43 2.66 -1.34
N LEU A 137 14.12 2.77 -1.61
CA LEU A 137 13.61 3.61 -2.70
C LEU A 137 13.87 5.10 -2.49
N PHE A 138 14.02 5.56 -1.24
CA PHE A 138 14.39 6.95 -0.95
C PHE A 138 15.85 7.24 -1.30
N ASP A 139 16.72 6.24 -1.25
CA ASP A 139 18.11 6.39 -1.67
C ASP A 139 18.25 6.32 -3.20
N LEU A 140 17.38 5.54 -3.86
CA LEU A 140 17.39 5.34 -5.31
C LEU A 140 16.67 6.46 -6.08
N ALA A 141 15.61 7.03 -5.51
CA ALA A 141 14.82 8.05 -6.19
C ALA A 141 15.56 9.38 -6.27
N PRO A 142 15.57 10.07 -7.43
CA PRO A 142 16.13 11.40 -7.52
C PRO A 142 15.51 12.37 -6.50
N ARG A 143 16.37 13.13 -5.81
CA ARG A 143 15.96 14.03 -4.72
C ARG A 143 14.88 15.03 -5.14
N GLU A 144 14.90 15.47 -6.39
CA GLU A 144 13.88 16.38 -6.94
C GLU A 144 12.45 15.80 -6.85
N LEU A 145 12.27 14.50 -7.08
CA LEU A 145 10.95 13.84 -7.02
C LEU A 145 10.45 13.64 -5.58
N GLN A 146 11.36 13.62 -4.61
CA GLN A 146 11.02 13.44 -3.20
C GLN A 146 10.57 14.73 -2.53
N LEU A 147 11.06 15.88 -3.00
CA LEU A 147 10.77 17.18 -2.41
C LEU A 147 9.59 17.87 -3.10
N ALA A 148 9.13 18.97 -2.51
CA ALA A 148 8.18 19.86 -3.17
C ALA A 148 8.74 20.38 -4.51
N PRO A 149 7.91 20.47 -5.57
CA PRO A 149 6.45 20.34 -5.57
C PRO A 149 5.90 18.91 -5.74
N TYR A 150 6.76 17.92 -6.01
CA TYR A 150 6.32 16.59 -6.46
C TYR A 150 5.93 15.64 -5.33
N LYS A 151 6.77 15.56 -4.30
CA LYS A 151 6.54 14.73 -3.10
C LYS A 151 6.04 13.31 -3.43
N LEU A 152 6.77 12.60 -4.29
CA LEU A 152 6.37 11.30 -4.85
C LEU A 152 5.89 10.30 -3.77
N PHE A 153 6.54 10.30 -2.60
CA PHE A 153 6.29 9.36 -1.51
C PHE A 153 5.30 9.86 -0.43
N ASP A 154 4.58 10.96 -0.67
CA ASP A 154 3.48 11.39 0.22
C ASP A 154 2.26 10.45 0.12
N THR A 155 2.22 9.58 -0.90
CA THR A 155 1.17 8.58 -1.10
C THR A 155 1.66 7.19 -0.69
N ILE A 156 0.79 6.41 -0.06
CA ILE A 156 1.12 5.05 0.38
C ILE A 156 1.20 4.12 -0.84
N ALA A 157 2.30 3.38 -0.96
CA ALA A 157 2.44 2.36 -1.98
C ALA A 157 1.60 1.11 -1.66
N VAL A 158 0.99 0.54 -2.70
CA VAL A 158 0.29 -0.73 -2.62
C VAL A 158 1.33 -1.85 -2.66
N PRO A 159 1.46 -2.70 -1.62
CA PRO A 159 2.37 -3.83 -1.68
C PRO A 159 1.82 -4.90 -2.63
N LEU A 160 2.66 -5.39 -3.54
CA LEU A 160 2.35 -6.43 -4.50
C LEU A 160 3.00 -7.74 -4.05
N TYR A 161 2.19 -8.63 -3.47
CA TYR A 161 2.69 -9.87 -2.89
C TYR A 161 2.93 -10.95 -3.94
N GLN A 162 3.75 -11.95 -3.58
CA GLN A 162 4.10 -13.07 -4.44
C GLN A 162 2.99 -14.12 -4.57
N THR A 163 2.27 -14.43 -3.48
CA THR A 163 1.26 -15.50 -3.49
C THR A 163 0.05 -15.07 -4.30
N ALA A 164 -0.50 -15.98 -5.12
CA ALA A 164 -1.59 -15.66 -6.05
C ALA A 164 -2.81 -15.02 -5.35
N GLU A 165 -3.14 -15.49 -4.15
CA GLU A 165 -4.27 -15.00 -3.37
C GLU A 165 -4.03 -13.56 -2.89
N LEU A 166 -2.85 -13.25 -2.36
CA LEU A 166 -2.53 -11.90 -1.88
C LEU A 166 -2.27 -10.95 -3.04
N ARG A 167 -1.63 -11.42 -4.11
CA ARG A 167 -1.38 -10.66 -5.33
C ARG A 167 -2.69 -10.20 -5.96
N ALA A 168 -3.70 -11.06 -6.02
CA ALA A 168 -5.03 -10.69 -6.50
C ALA A 168 -5.67 -9.56 -5.65
N VAL A 169 -5.43 -9.54 -4.34
CA VAL A 169 -5.90 -8.45 -3.46
C VAL A 169 -5.10 -7.17 -3.70
N SER A 170 -3.78 -7.25 -3.83
CA SER A 170 -2.90 -6.13 -4.18
C SER A 170 -3.31 -5.45 -5.48
N LEU A 171 -3.56 -6.22 -6.54
CA LEU A 171 -3.99 -5.69 -7.83
C LEU A 171 -5.33 -4.95 -7.73
N ARG A 172 -6.29 -5.50 -6.96
CA ARG A 172 -7.57 -4.82 -6.70
C ARG A 172 -7.40 -3.54 -5.87
N GLN A 173 -6.46 -3.53 -4.92
CA GLN A 173 -6.15 -2.33 -4.13
C GLN A 173 -5.54 -1.25 -5.01
N ALA A 174 -4.66 -1.60 -5.96
CA ALA A 174 -4.13 -0.67 -6.96
C ALA A 174 -5.24 -0.12 -7.85
N LEU A 175 -6.16 -0.97 -8.33
CA LEU A 175 -7.33 -0.52 -9.09
C LEU A 175 -8.23 0.41 -8.27
N TYR A 176 -8.44 0.12 -6.98
CA TYR A 176 -9.22 0.97 -6.08
C TYR A 176 -8.57 2.35 -5.89
N ASP A 177 -7.24 2.38 -5.75
CA ASP A 177 -6.44 3.61 -5.68
C ASP A 177 -6.55 4.44 -6.97
N MET A 178 -6.61 3.77 -8.13
CA MET A 178 -6.88 4.40 -9.43
C MET A 178 -8.32 4.90 -9.59
N GLY A 179 -9.22 4.60 -8.65
CA GLY A 179 -10.61 5.09 -8.64
C GLY A 179 -11.66 4.03 -8.95
N ALA A 180 -11.28 2.76 -9.12
CA ALA A 180 -12.24 1.67 -9.27
C ALA A 180 -13.10 1.53 -8.00
N ARG A 181 -14.33 1.04 -8.18
CA ARG A 181 -15.27 0.82 -7.08
C ARG A 181 -15.58 -0.67 -6.92
N PRO A 182 -15.73 -1.18 -5.67
CA PRO A 182 -16.11 -2.56 -5.44
C PRO A 182 -17.49 -2.85 -6.02
N LEU A 183 -17.61 -3.98 -6.71
CA LEU A 183 -18.89 -4.46 -7.20
C LEU A 183 -19.77 -4.90 -6.01
N ARG A 184 -20.98 -4.34 -5.94
CA ARG A 184 -21.98 -4.75 -4.95
C ARG A 184 -22.48 -6.15 -5.31
N SER A 185 -22.46 -7.10 -4.38
CA SER A 185 -23.16 -8.38 -4.62
C SER A 185 -24.66 -8.21 -4.41
N SER A 186 -25.44 -8.84 -5.28
CA SER A 186 -26.88 -9.05 -5.12
C SER A 186 -27.25 -9.82 -3.85
N VAL A 187 -26.34 -10.61 -3.27
CA VAL A 187 -26.61 -11.41 -2.05
C VAL A 187 -27.01 -10.56 -0.84
N PHE A 188 -26.62 -9.28 -0.79
CA PHE A 188 -26.98 -8.37 0.31
C PHE A 188 -28.16 -7.43 -0.01
N ALA A 189 -28.72 -7.47 -1.22
CA ALA A 189 -30.02 -6.84 -1.45
C ALA A 189 -31.11 -7.52 -0.60
N ALA A 190 -30.95 -8.83 -0.32
CA ALA A 190 -31.85 -9.62 0.52
C ALA A 190 -31.70 -9.34 2.03
N CYS A 191 -30.55 -8.86 2.51
CA CYS A 191 -30.32 -8.63 3.95
C CYS A 191 -30.68 -7.22 4.44
N ARG A 192 -31.07 -6.30 3.55
CA ARG A 192 -31.55 -4.96 3.96
C ARG A 192 -32.86 -4.98 4.76
N GLY A 193 -33.53 -6.13 4.85
CA GLY A 193 -34.78 -6.25 5.60
C GLY A 193 -34.67 -6.53 7.10
N ARG A 194 -33.51 -6.94 7.67
CA ARG A 194 -33.54 -7.59 9.00
C ARG A 194 -32.41 -7.33 10.01
N LEU A 195 -31.54 -6.33 9.85
CA LEU A 195 -30.68 -5.92 10.98
C LEU A 195 -30.65 -4.41 11.19
N ARG A 196 -31.50 -3.95 12.10
CA ARG A 196 -31.38 -2.67 12.81
C ARG A 196 -30.17 -2.76 13.76
N TRP A 197 -28.98 -2.42 13.27
CA TRP A 197 -27.83 -2.23 14.15
C TRP A 197 -27.92 -0.86 14.83
N ARG A 198 -28.14 -0.87 16.15
CA ARG A 198 -27.97 0.30 17.02
C ARG A 198 -26.49 0.46 17.35
N PHE A 199 -25.71 1.09 16.47
CA PHE A 199 -24.43 1.67 16.90
C PHE A 199 -24.69 3.09 17.38
N GLY A 200 -24.87 3.23 18.71
CA GLY A 200 -24.70 4.52 19.36
C GLY A 200 -23.20 4.85 19.43
N PRO A 201 -22.82 6.14 19.35
CA PRO A 201 -21.42 6.53 19.44
C PRO A 201 -20.91 6.28 20.86
N ARG A 202 -20.06 5.27 21.04
CA ARG A 202 -19.24 5.17 22.25
C ARG A 202 -18.14 6.23 22.16
N ARG A 203 -18.36 7.38 22.82
CA ARG A 203 -17.28 8.31 23.16
C ARG A 203 -16.32 7.57 24.09
N VAL A 204 -15.07 7.41 23.67
CA VAL A 204 -13.98 7.00 24.55
C VAL A 204 -13.58 8.23 25.34
N ALA A 205 -13.91 8.26 26.63
CA ALA A 205 -13.39 9.26 27.55
C ALA A 205 -11.96 8.86 27.93
N VAL A 206 -10.98 9.69 27.55
CA VAL A 206 -9.61 9.59 28.03
C VAL A 206 -9.59 10.18 29.44
N GLN A 207 -9.42 9.33 30.46
CA GLN A 207 -9.08 9.80 31.79
C GLN A 207 -7.61 10.21 31.80
N ARG A 208 -7.35 11.50 32.02
CA ARG A 208 -6.04 12.01 32.43
C ARG A 208 -5.86 11.62 33.89
N GLU A 209 -5.01 10.63 34.16
CA GLU A 209 -4.47 10.43 35.50
C GLU A 209 -3.56 11.62 35.82
N ARG A 210 -3.95 12.36 36.87
CA ARG A 210 -3.08 13.29 37.59
C ARG A 210 -2.25 12.44 38.54
N THR A 211 -0.94 12.43 38.37
CA THR A 211 -0.01 12.10 39.44
C THR A 211 0.43 13.42 40.07
N ASP A 212 -0.28 13.79 41.13
CA ASP A 212 0.18 14.77 42.10
C ASP A 212 1.09 14.02 43.09
N LEU A 213 2.37 14.38 43.15
CA LEU A 213 3.25 14.09 44.28
C LEU A 213 4.15 15.31 44.51
N ASP A 214 4.04 15.82 45.73
CA ASP A 214 4.54 17.08 46.28
C ASP A 214 6.08 17.24 46.29
N PRO A 215 6.56 18.49 46.43
CA PRO A 215 7.96 18.86 46.44
C PRO A 215 8.60 18.82 47.84
N ASP A 216 9.92 19.02 47.84
CA ASP A 216 10.81 19.39 48.95
C ASP A 216 11.35 18.26 49.84
N LEU A 217 12.66 18.04 49.70
CA LEU A 217 13.61 18.05 50.82
C LEU A 217 15.05 18.22 50.29
N ASP A 218 15.61 19.37 50.61
CA ASP A 218 16.96 19.83 50.30
C ASP A 218 18.06 19.17 51.15
N SER A 219 19.29 19.23 50.60
CA SER A 219 20.60 19.31 51.30
C SER A 219 21.24 18.02 51.86
N GLU A 220 22.36 17.56 51.28
CA GLU A 220 23.72 18.00 51.64
C GLU A 220 24.86 17.25 50.89
N ARG A 221 25.80 18.07 50.36
CA ARG A 221 27.28 17.97 50.34
C ARG A 221 28.03 16.64 50.06
N SER A 222 28.82 16.74 48.97
CA SER A 222 30.31 16.71 48.95
C SER A 222 31.06 15.44 48.54
N ALA A 223 31.74 15.58 47.38
CA ALA A 223 33.11 15.17 47.02
C ALA A 223 33.57 13.71 47.16
N GLY A 224 33.98 13.13 46.03
CA GLY A 224 34.83 11.92 45.99
C GLY A 224 35.12 11.47 44.56
N SER A 225 36.32 11.80 44.08
CA SER A 225 36.89 11.43 42.78
C SER A 225 37.24 9.94 42.69
N SER A 226 36.95 9.28 41.55
CA SER A 226 37.91 8.40 40.84
C SER A 226 37.32 7.85 39.54
N GLU A 227 38.09 7.97 38.47
CA GLU A 227 37.85 7.49 37.10
C GLU A 227 38.45 6.05 36.93
N PRO A 228 38.43 5.41 35.75
CA PRO A 228 37.47 4.40 35.28
C PRO A 228 38.09 2.98 35.13
N PRO A 229 37.34 1.99 34.60
CA PRO A 229 37.87 1.33 33.39
C PRO A 229 36.82 0.88 32.34
N THR A 230 37.26 0.87 31.08
CA THR A 230 36.65 0.24 29.88
C THR A 230 37.55 -0.90 29.38
N PRO A 231 37.20 -1.73 28.36
CA PRO A 231 35.90 -2.26 27.84
C PRO A 231 35.97 -3.82 27.66
N PRO A 232 35.08 -4.52 26.90
CA PRO A 232 35.27 -4.61 25.44
C PRO A 232 33.97 -4.65 24.58
N THR A 233 34.07 -3.97 23.44
CA THR A 233 33.71 -4.39 22.07
C THR A 233 32.42 -5.18 21.83
N SER A 234 31.39 -4.51 21.27
CA SER A 234 30.63 -4.93 20.07
C SER A 234 29.51 -3.94 19.77
N PRO A 235 29.35 -3.49 18.51
CA PRO A 235 28.03 -3.11 18.02
C PRO A 235 27.67 -3.90 16.75
N GLN A 236 26.75 -4.86 16.89
CA GLN A 236 25.82 -5.17 15.81
C GLN A 236 24.87 -3.98 15.67
N ARG A 237 25.12 -3.12 14.69
CA ARG A 237 24.18 -2.05 14.32
C ARG A 237 23.08 -2.63 13.43
N SER A 238 22.02 -3.09 14.08
CA SER A 238 20.67 -3.02 13.53
C SER A 238 20.34 -1.54 13.30
N ARG A 239 20.16 -1.10 12.05
CA ARG A 239 19.61 0.23 11.78
C ARG A 239 18.10 0.12 11.80
N GLU A 240 17.52 0.36 12.98
CA GLU A 240 16.13 0.80 13.10
C GLU A 240 16.01 2.16 12.41
N CYS A 241 15.11 2.24 11.43
CA CYS A 241 14.77 3.46 10.73
C CYS A 241 13.76 4.23 11.61
N ALA A 242 14.27 5.12 12.46
CA ALA A 242 13.45 6.06 13.21
C ALA A 242 13.02 7.20 12.28
N ILE A 243 11.71 7.33 12.08
CA ILE A 243 11.06 8.47 11.43
C ILE A 243 11.08 9.62 12.43
N GLU A 244 11.99 10.57 12.26
CA GLU A 244 11.87 11.91 12.85
C GLU A 244 11.70 12.96 11.75
N ARG A 245 10.47 13.48 11.73
CA ARG A 245 9.96 14.75 11.22
C ARG A 245 11.00 15.73 10.65
N LEU A 246 10.75 16.19 9.43
CA LEU A 246 10.63 17.62 9.06
C LEU A 246 9.76 17.74 7.80
#